data_AF-A0A5C7IUC3-F1
#
_entry.id   AF-A0A5C7IUC3-F1
#
_cell.length_a   1.000
_cell.length_b   1.000
_cell.length_c   1.000
_cell.angle_alpha   90.00
_cell.angle_beta   90.00
_cell.angle_gamma   90.00
#
_symmetry.space_group_name_H-M   'P 1'
#
loop_
_entity.id
_entity.type
_entity.pdbx_description
1 polymer ?
#
loop_
_entity_poly.entity_id
_entity_poly.type
_entity_poly.pdbx_seq_one_letter_code
_entity_poly.pdbx_strand_id
1 'polypeptide(L)'
;MWTEVPKTGKGKKKSLPVNKDRFISKMFLCGDSVIIVLRNPNSALLQDNGNLVLLDSSSKIIWQSFDFPTDTILLGQVLATGKMLDSNANGTVDYSTGQYRLEVQMGGNVILSAFRFADPAYWYTDTAGNQSVSVIFNNSTAFMYVGINTRILSSKLNTTDFIIGKFTPIEDYYHRATISGPWKSPTMGLQ
;
A
#
# COMPACT_ATOMS: atom_id res chain seq x y z
N MET A 1 14.63 19.79 -13.89
CA MET A 1 16.00 19.40 -14.26
C MET A 1 16.95 20.29 -13.48
N TRP A 2 17.76 19.74 -12.58
CA TRP A 2 18.87 20.47 -11.99
C TRP A 2 20.14 19.64 -12.15
N THR A 3 21.27 20.30 -12.04
CA THR A 3 22.56 19.68 -12.33
C THR A 3 23.30 19.46 -11.02
N GLU A 4 23.64 18.20 -10.71
CA GLU A 4 24.50 17.87 -9.58
C GLU A 4 25.93 17.75 -10.07
N VAL A 5 26.88 18.36 -9.36
CA VAL A 5 28.30 18.11 -9.56
C VAL A 5 28.74 17.07 -8.52
N PRO A 6 29.09 15.84 -8.93
CA PRO A 6 29.53 14.82 -7.99
C PRO A 6 30.73 15.29 -7.16
N LYS A 7 30.78 14.94 -5.87
CA LYS A 7 31.95 15.25 -5.04
C LYS A 7 33.07 14.25 -5.37
N THR A 8 34.18 14.75 -5.90
CA THR A 8 35.39 13.97 -6.15
C THR A 8 36.33 14.06 -4.94
N GLY A 9 37.00 12.95 -4.61
CA GLY A 9 37.99 12.91 -3.52
C GLY A 9 39.16 13.87 -3.77
N LYS A 10 39.79 14.35 -2.68
CA LYS A 10 40.87 15.35 -2.72
C LYS A 10 41.96 14.93 -3.74
N GLY A 11 42.21 15.79 -4.72
CA GLY A 11 43.24 15.61 -5.75
C GLY A 11 42.74 15.08 -7.11
N LYS A 12 41.46 14.74 -7.28
CA LYS A 12 40.89 14.33 -8.58
C LYS A 12 40.26 15.52 -9.32
N LYS A 13 40.33 15.50 -10.67
CA LYS A 13 39.68 16.51 -11.53
C LYS A 13 38.18 16.61 -11.19
N LYS A 14 37.66 17.85 -11.15
CA LYS A 14 36.23 18.12 -10.93
C LYS A 14 35.41 17.29 -11.93
N SER A 15 34.50 16.47 -11.41
CA SER A 15 33.58 15.67 -12.23
C SER A 15 32.61 16.57 -12.98
N LEU A 16 32.19 16.13 -14.17
CA LEU A 16 31.24 16.85 -14.99
C LEU A 16 29.87 16.97 -14.28
N PRO A 17 29.16 18.10 -14.46
CA PRO A 17 27.79 18.24 -13.98
C PRO A 17 26.89 17.18 -14.62
N VAL A 18 26.16 16.41 -13.81
CA VAL A 18 25.21 15.40 -14.28
C VAL A 18 23.80 15.95 -14.07
N ASN A 19 22.99 15.96 -15.14
CA ASN A 19 21.58 16.29 -15.00
C ASN A 19 20.86 15.19 -14.22
N LYS A 20 20.23 15.58 -13.12
CA LYS A 20 19.34 14.71 -12.36
C LYS A 20 17.93 15.22 -12.41
N ASP A 21 17.04 14.25 -12.46
CA ASP A 21 15.62 14.44 -12.33
C ASP A 21 15.16 13.83 -11.00
N ARG A 22 14.76 14.64 -10.00
CA ARG A 22 13.72 14.18 -9.03
C ARG A 22 12.42 14.40 -9.73
N PHE A 23 12.07 13.44 -10.55
CA PHE A 23 10.67 13.21 -10.75
C PHE A 23 10.23 12.21 -9.67
N ILE A 24 9.31 12.64 -8.79
CA ILE A 24 8.67 11.76 -7.81
C ILE A 24 7.19 11.79 -8.18
N SER A 25 6.67 10.65 -8.65
CA SER A 25 5.24 10.48 -8.88
C SER A 25 4.49 10.73 -7.58
N LYS A 26 3.49 11.59 -7.60
CA LYS A 26 2.67 11.92 -6.43
C LYS A 26 1.22 12.07 -6.83
N MET A 27 0.34 11.60 -5.96
CA MET A 27 -1.10 11.87 -6.00
C MET A 27 -1.44 12.80 -4.84
N PHE A 28 -2.27 13.80 -5.11
CA PHE A 28 -2.81 14.72 -4.12
C PHE A 28 -4.33 14.74 -4.23
N LEU A 29 -5.00 14.83 -3.09
CA LEU A 29 -6.41 15.17 -3.02
C LEU A 29 -6.53 16.67 -2.76
N CYS A 30 -7.32 17.37 -3.56
CA CYS A 30 -7.54 18.81 -3.47
C CYS A 30 -9.03 19.12 -3.67
N GLY A 31 -9.79 19.16 -2.56
CA GLY A 31 -11.25 19.23 -2.64
C GLY A 31 -11.80 18.04 -3.42
N ASP A 32 -12.58 18.32 -4.47
CA ASP A 32 -13.16 17.31 -5.35
C ASP A 32 -12.22 16.86 -6.47
N SER A 33 -10.97 17.32 -6.46
CA SER A 33 -9.97 17.01 -7.49
C SER A 33 -8.90 16.04 -6.99
N VAL A 34 -8.56 15.07 -7.83
CA VAL A 34 -7.34 14.26 -7.69
C VAL A 34 -6.28 14.82 -8.63
N ILE A 35 -5.18 15.32 -8.08
CA ILE A 35 -4.05 15.83 -8.86
C ILE A 35 -2.96 14.76 -8.87
N ILE A 36 -2.57 14.30 -10.06
CA ILE A 36 -1.48 13.35 -10.20
C ILE A 36 -0.33 14.03 -10.95
N VAL A 37 0.82 14.13 -10.30
CA VAL A 37 2.04 14.67 -10.91
C VAL A 37 2.82 13.50 -11.47
N LEU A 38 3.04 13.50 -12.80
CA LEU A 38 3.56 12.40 -13.62
C LEU A 38 4.53 12.93 -14.68
N ARG A 39 5.47 12.09 -15.12
CA ARG A 39 6.35 12.38 -16.25
C ARG A 39 5.88 11.61 -17.47
N ASN A 40 5.45 12.34 -18.49
CA ASN A 40 5.11 11.83 -19.82
C ASN A 40 4.16 10.61 -19.85
N PRO A 41 3.00 10.63 -19.14
CA PRO A 41 1.98 9.61 -19.37
C PRO A 41 1.38 9.77 -20.76
N ASN A 42 1.15 8.66 -21.46
CA ASN A 42 0.41 8.63 -22.73
C ASN A 42 -1.09 8.45 -22.50
N SER A 43 -1.48 7.62 -21.53
CA SER A 43 -2.88 7.40 -21.15
C SER A 43 -3.02 7.01 -19.68
N ALA A 44 -4.26 7.11 -19.18
CA ALA A 44 -4.67 6.71 -17.85
C ALA A 44 -5.89 5.79 -17.95
N LEU A 45 -5.90 4.72 -17.15
CA LEU A 45 -7.00 3.75 -17.11
C LEU A 45 -7.34 3.44 -15.66
N LEU A 46 -8.61 3.59 -15.28
CA LEU A 46 -9.13 3.00 -14.05
C LEU A 46 -9.60 1.58 -14.37
N GLN A 47 -8.91 0.60 -13.81
CA GLN A 47 -9.26 -0.82 -13.98
C GLN A 47 -10.45 -1.19 -13.09
N ASP A 48 -11.17 -2.26 -13.43
CA ASP A 48 -12.36 -2.72 -12.72
C ASP A 48 -12.09 -3.07 -11.24
N ASN A 49 -10.85 -3.43 -10.92
CA ASN A 49 -10.39 -3.68 -9.54
C ASN A 49 -10.07 -2.40 -8.74
N GLY A 50 -10.28 -1.22 -9.32
CA GLY A 50 -9.98 0.08 -8.70
C GLY A 50 -8.52 0.53 -8.84
N ASN A 51 -7.68 -0.22 -9.54
CA ASN A 51 -6.30 0.20 -9.81
C ASN A 51 -6.29 1.26 -10.91
N LEU A 52 -5.86 2.47 -10.58
CA LEU A 52 -5.60 3.52 -11.56
C LEU A 52 -4.19 3.32 -12.10
N VAL A 53 -4.08 2.93 -13.38
CA VAL A 53 -2.80 2.71 -14.05
C VAL A 53 -2.53 3.82 -15.06
N LEU A 54 -1.25 4.13 -15.21
CA LEU A 54 -0.77 5.10 -16.18
C LEU A 54 0.21 4.41 -17.11
N LEU A 55 0.02 4.64 -18.39
CA LEU A 55 0.73 3.94 -19.44
C LEU A 55 1.62 4.90 -20.24
N ASP A 56 2.76 4.42 -20.70
CA ASP A 56 3.54 5.10 -21.74
C ASP A 56 2.98 4.86 -23.15
N SER A 57 3.65 5.38 -24.17
CA SER A 57 3.26 5.22 -25.58
C SER A 57 3.29 3.76 -26.06
N SER A 58 3.96 2.87 -25.33
CA SER A 58 4.05 1.43 -25.60
C SER A 58 3.06 0.63 -24.75
N SER A 59 2.08 1.28 -24.11
CA SER A 59 1.11 0.67 -23.20
C SER A 59 1.74 -0.01 -21.98
N LYS A 60 2.96 0.37 -21.59
CA LYS A 60 3.61 -0.14 -20.39
C LYS A 60 3.20 0.67 -19.17
N ILE A 61 2.88 -0.01 -18.07
CA ILE A 61 2.61 0.63 -16.78
C ILE A 61 3.87 1.35 -16.29
N ILE A 62 3.78 2.67 -16.16
CA ILE A 62 4.82 3.53 -15.60
C ILE A 62 4.50 4.00 -14.17
N TRP A 63 3.24 3.85 -13.76
CA TRP A 63 2.76 4.12 -12.41
C TRP A 63 1.39 3.44 -12.19
N GLN A 64 1.11 3.01 -10.97
CA GLN A 64 -0.20 2.47 -10.57
C GLN A 64 -0.56 2.86 -9.14
N SER A 65 -1.85 3.05 -8.85
CA SER A 65 -2.32 3.44 -7.51
C SER A 65 -2.07 2.38 -6.46
N PHE A 66 -2.09 1.10 -6.84
CA PHE A 66 -1.87 -0.02 -5.92
C PHE A 66 -0.48 -0.02 -5.25
N ASP A 67 0.52 0.66 -5.84
CA ASP A 67 1.85 0.80 -5.25
C ASP A 67 1.91 1.85 -4.11
N PHE A 68 0.85 2.64 -3.95
CA PHE A 68 0.71 3.75 -3.00
C PHE A 68 -0.56 3.59 -2.16
N PRO A 69 -0.68 2.50 -1.37
CA PRO A 69 -1.85 2.29 -0.54
C PRO A 69 -1.96 3.34 0.56
N THR A 70 -3.19 3.56 1.04
CA THR A 70 -3.52 4.48 2.13
C THR A 70 -3.97 3.71 3.38
N ASP A 71 -5.25 3.73 3.71
CA ASP A 71 -5.90 2.99 4.79
C ASP A 71 -6.59 1.72 4.29
N THR A 72 -6.61 1.48 2.98
CA THR A 72 -7.43 0.44 2.36
C THR A 72 -6.59 -0.42 1.41
N ILE A 73 -6.83 -1.73 1.45
CA ILE A 73 -6.35 -2.69 0.45
C ILE A 73 -7.54 -3.21 -0.37
N LEU A 74 -7.38 -3.21 -1.68
CA LEU A 74 -8.42 -3.61 -2.63
C LEU A 74 -8.22 -5.02 -3.18
N LEU A 75 -9.28 -5.58 -3.72
CA LEU A 75 -9.24 -6.90 -4.34
C LEU A 75 -8.19 -6.96 -5.47
N GLY A 76 -7.30 -7.96 -5.41
CA GLY A 76 -6.18 -8.12 -6.33
C GLY A 76 -4.93 -7.31 -5.96
N GLN A 77 -4.99 -6.47 -4.93
CA GLN A 77 -3.83 -5.71 -4.46
C GLN A 77 -2.90 -6.56 -3.60
N VAL A 78 -1.60 -6.29 -3.71
CA VAL A 78 -0.54 -6.90 -2.91
C VAL A 78 0.18 -5.82 -2.12
N LEU A 79 0.17 -5.94 -0.80
CA LEU A 79 0.95 -5.10 0.10
C LEU A 79 2.31 -5.78 0.33
N ALA A 80 3.31 -5.34 -0.42
CA ALA A 80 4.66 -5.91 -0.36
C ALA A 80 5.44 -5.53 0.91
N THR A 81 6.55 -6.22 1.14
CA THR A 81 7.50 -5.88 2.21
C THR A 81 7.92 -4.40 2.15
N GLY A 82 7.92 -3.74 3.32
CA GLY A 82 8.22 -2.32 3.47
C GLY A 82 7.05 -1.38 3.17
N LYS A 83 5.87 -1.92 2.85
CA LYS A 83 4.64 -1.15 2.69
C LYS A 83 3.79 -1.21 3.96
N MET A 84 2.96 -0.18 4.13
CA MET A 84 2.03 -0.08 5.24
C MET A 84 0.67 0.46 4.79
N LEU A 85 -0.36 0.14 5.57
CA LEU A 85 -1.63 0.85 5.58
C LEU A 85 -1.69 1.69 6.85
N ASP A 86 -2.00 2.97 6.71
CA ASP A 86 -2.21 3.88 7.84
C ASP A 86 -3.68 4.23 7.92
N SER A 87 -4.28 4.09 9.11
CA SER A 87 -5.66 4.52 9.30
C SER A 87 -5.80 6.01 9.04
N ASN A 88 -7.00 6.46 8.70
CA ASN A 88 -7.32 7.88 8.79
C ASN A 88 -7.43 8.33 10.26
N ALA A 89 -7.37 9.64 10.50
CA ALA A 89 -7.50 10.24 11.81
C ALA A 89 -8.98 10.27 12.27
N ASN A 90 -9.90 10.48 11.32
CA ASN A 90 -11.34 10.38 11.53
C ASN A 90 -12.05 10.03 10.23
N GLY A 91 -12.66 8.84 10.17
CA GLY A 91 -13.14 8.19 8.94
C GLY A 91 -14.18 8.94 8.10
N THR A 92 -14.76 10.04 8.58
CA THR A 92 -15.73 10.83 7.82
C THR A 92 -15.39 12.32 7.73
N VAL A 93 -14.37 12.79 8.45
CA VAL A 93 -14.09 14.24 8.59
C VAL A 93 -12.61 14.56 8.43
N ASP A 94 -11.70 13.65 8.80
CA ASP A 94 -10.26 13.88 8.76
C ASP A 94 -9.54 12.69 8.15
N TYR A 95 -9.23 12.82 6.86
CA TYR A 95 -8.50 11.83 6.07
C TYR A 95 -6.96 11.91 6.26
N SER A 96 -6.47 12.71 7.21
CA SER A 96 -5.04 12.71 7.55
C SER A 96 -4.63 11.39 8.22
N THR A 97 -3.32 11.14 8.28
CA THR A 97 -2.76 9.92 8.88
C THR A 97 -3.11 9.82 10.36
N GLY A 98 -3.91 8.83 10.71
CA GLY A 98 -4.34 8.49 12.05
C GLY A 98 -3.27 7.78 12.88
N GLN A 99 -3.72 6.97 13.84
CA GLN A 99 -2.89 6.42 14.91
C GLN A 99 -2.54 4.95 14.69
N TYR A 100 -3.26 4.25 13.82
CA TYR A 100 -3.11 2.81 13.62
C TYR A 100 -2.43 2.50 12.29
N ARG A 101 -1.59 1.46 12.30
CA ARG A 101 -0.82 1.01 11.14
C ARG A 101 -0.83 -0.49 11.04
N LEU A 102 -1.10 -1.00 9.84
CA LEU A 102 -0.74 -2.35 9.42
C LEU A 102 0.54 -2.26 8.59
N GLU A 103 1.63 -2.86 9.03
CA GLU A 103 2.93 -2.79 8.35
C GLU A 103 3.44 -4.18 8.00
N VAL A 104 3.92 -4.33 6.77
CA VAL A 104 4.71 -5.50 6.35
C VAL A 104 6.17 -5.16 6.56
N GLN A 105 6.73 -5.56 7.70
CA GLN A 105 8.07 -5.15 8.10
C GLN A 105 9.14 -5.82 7.24
N MET A 106 10.28 -5.13 7.07
CA MET A 106 11.46 -5.67 6.38
C MET A 106 11.98 -6.98 6.99
N GLY A 107 11.70 -7.23 8.27
CA GLY A 107 12.02 -8.48 8.97
C GLY A 107 11.07 -9.64 8.68
N GLY A 108 10.07 -9.48 7.80
CA GLY A 108 9.14 -10.53 7.39
C GLY A 108 7.91 -10.69 8.28
N ASN A 109 7.77 -9.91 9.34
CA ASN A 109 6.56 -9.92 10.16
C ASN A 109 5.52 -8.94 9.62
N VAL A 110 4.25 -9.27 9.75
CA VAL A 110 3.15 -8.32 9.52
C VAL A 110 2.60 -7.92 10.87
N ILE A 111 2.50 -6.63 11.14
CA ILE A 111 2.15 -6.09 12.46
C ILE A 111 1.04 -5.06 12.34
N LEU A 112 0.03 -5.18 13.20
CA LEU A 112 -0.99 -4.17 13.45
C LEU A 112 -0.71 -3.49 14.80
N SER A 113 -0.49 -2.18 14.80
CA SER A 113 -0.09 -1.42 16.00
C SER A 113 -0.67 -0.01 16.02
N ALA A 114 -0.72 0.61 17.20
CA ALA A 114 -0.87 2.06 17.32
C ALA A 114 0.51 2.73 17.19
N PHE A 115 1.01 2.87 15.96
CA PHE A 115 2.42 3.21 15.67
C PHE A 115 2.88 4.57 16.21
N ARG A 116 1.96 5.44 16.61
CA ARG A 116 2.26 6.74 17.24
C ARG A 116 2.54 6.63 18.75
N PHE A 117 2.29 5.48 19.35
CA PHE A 117 2.52 5.20 20.77
C PHE A 117 3.52 4.05 20.93
N ALA A 118 4.16 3.98 22.09
CA ALA A 118 5.05 2.88 22.45
C ALA A 118 4.28 1.65 22.96
N ASP A 119 3.10 1.40 22.40
CA ASP A 119 2.23 0.31 22.79
C ASP A 119 2.66 -0.99 22.10
N PRO A 120 2.46 -2.16 22.74
CA PRO A 120 2.62 -3.45 22.07
C PRO A 120 1.75 -3.56 20.83
N ALA A 121 2.19 -4.38 19.87
CA ALA A 121 1.36 -4.73 18.72
C ALA A 121 0.04 -5.36 19.17
N TYR A 122 -1.08 -4.92 18.57
CA TYR A 122 -2.39 -5.54 18.80
C TYR A 122 -2.49 -6.92 18.17
N TRP A 123 -1.85 -7.10 17.02
CA TRP A 123 -1.80 -8.37 16.29
C TRP A 123 -0.54 -8.45 15.43
N TYR A 124 -0.04 -9.66 15.23
CA TYR A 124 1.09 -9.93 14.33
C TYR A 124 1.03 -11.37 13.79
N THR A 125 1.74 -11.64 12.69
CA THR A 125 1.70 -12.96 12.03
C THR A 125 2.71 -13.98 12.54
N ASP A 126 3.70 -13.55 13.32
CA ASP A 126 4.83 -14.36 13.79
C ASP A 126 5.62 -14.98 12.62
N THR A 127 5.72 -14.23 11.53
CA THR A 127 6.43 -14.64 10.30
C THR A 127 7.82 -14.00 10.20
N ALA A 128 8.35 -13.49 11.30
CA ALA A 128 9.67 -12.89 11.35
C ALA A 128 10.75 -13.87 10.85
N GLY A 129 11.76 -13.33 10.16
CA GLY A 129 12.85 -14.09 9.54
C GLY A 129 12.57 -14.54 8.10
N ASN A 130 11.33 -14.42 7.62
CA ASN A 130 11.00 -14.63 6.21
C ASN A 130 11.36 -13.41 5.36
N GLN A 131 11.86 -13.63 4.15
CA GLN A 131 12.08 -12.56 3.16
C GLN A 131 10.89 -12.47 2.21
N SER A 132 10.62 -11.26 1.70
CA SER A 132 9.58 -11.02 0.69
C SER A 132 8.15 -11.40 1.11
N VAL A 133 7.86 -11.24 2.40
CA VAL A 133 6.49 -11.40 2.91
C VAL A 133 5.60 -10.32 2.33
N SER A 134 4.38 -10.71 1.96
CA SER A 134 3.35 -9.78 1.48
C SER A 134 2.00 -10.12 2.09
N VAL A 135 1.13 -9.12 2.22
CA VAL A 135 -0.30 -9.32 2.44
C VAL A 135 -0.97 -9.30 1.07
N ILE A 136 -1.74 -10.33 0.75
CA ILE A 136 -2.38 -10.52 -0.55
C ILE A 136 -3.88 -10.52 -0.36
N PHE A 137 -4.59 -9.66 -1.09
CA PHE A 137 -6.04 -9.75 -1.21
C PHE A 137 -6.37 -10.41 -2.56
N ASN A 138 -6.74 -11.68 -2.52
CA ASN A 138 -6.81 -12.50 -3.72
C ASN A 138 -8.08 -12.21 -4.55
N ASN A 139 -7.90 -11.96 -5.85
CA ASN A 139 -8.97 -11.59 -6.78
C ASN A 139 -9.92 -12.72 -7.18
N SER A 140 -9.56 -13.98 -6.98
CA SER A 140 -10.41 -15.13 -7.34
C SER A 140 -11.18 -15.72 -6.17
N THR A 141 -10.78 -15.41 -4.93
CA THR A 141 -11.35 -16.00 -3.71
C THR A 141 -11.91 -14.98 -2.74
N ALA A 142 -11.63 -13.69 -2.95
CA ALA A 142 -11.91 -12.62 -1.99
C ALA A 142 -11.34 -12.89 -0.59
N PHE A 143 -10.29 -13.73 -0.50
CA PHE A 143 -9.60 -14.01 0.74
C PHE A 143 -8.34 -13.17 0.87
N MET A 144 -8.09 -12.72 2.09
CA MET A 144 -6.85 -12.05 2.45
C MET A 144 -5.95 -12.98 3.26
N TYR A 145 -4.68 -13.03 2.89
CA TYR A 145 -3.70 -13.84 3.58
C TYR A 145 -2.31 -13.21 3.51
N VAL A 146 -1.44 -13.67 4.40
CA VAL A 146 0.00 -13.36 4.41
C VAL A 146 0.75 -14.52 3.79
N GLY A 147 1.60 -14.23 2.81
CA GLY A 147 2.31 -15.25 2.05
C GLY A 147 3.69 -14.82 1.56
N ILE A 148 4.41 -15.79 1.02
CA ILE A 148 5.68 -15.59 0.28
C ILE A 148 5.53 -16.32 -1.04
N ASN A 149 5.69 -15.61 -2.16
CA ASN A 149 5.53 -16.17 -3.50
C ASN A 149 4.18 -16.91 -3.62
N THR A 150 4.20 -18.24 -3.73
CA THR A 150 3.01 -19.10 -3.83
C THR A 150 2.60 -19.76 -2.51
N ARG A 151 3.37 -19.56 -1.43
CA ARG A 151 3.12 -20.20 -0.12
C ARG A 151 2.35 -19.26 0.80
N ILE A 152 1.23 -19.74 1.33
CA ILE A 152 0.50 -19.08 2.41
C ILE A 152 1.22 -19.35 3.73
N LEU A 153 1.51 -18.28 4.49
CA LEU A 153 2.12 -18.35 5.82
C LEU A 153 1.09 -18.22 6.93
N SER A 154 0.14 -17.29 6.78
CA SER A 154 -0.92 -17.06 7.75
C SER A 154 -2.18 -16.57 7.04
N SER A 155 -3.31 -17.19 7.36
CA SER A 155 -4.65 -16.72 6.98
C SER A 155 -5.42 -16.13 8.17
N LYS A 156 -4.81 -16.07 9.37
CA LYS A 156 -5.47 -15.66 10.62
C LYS A 156 -5.46 -14.14 10.79
N LEU A 157 -6.23 -13.41 10.00
CA LEU A 157 -6.79 -12.16 10.50
C LEU A 157 -7.95 -12.55 11.42
N ASN A 158 -7.69 -12.62 12.72
CA ASN A 158 -8.70 -12.90 13.75
C ASN A 158 -9.68 -11.71 13.83
N THR A 159 -10.59 -11.62 12.86
CA THR A 159 -11.82 -10.86 12.97
C THR A 159 -12.95 -11.87 12.88
N THR A 160 -13.70 -11.99 13.96
CA THR A 160 -14.81 -12.93 14.16
C THR A 160 -15.98 -12.79 13.18
N ASP A 161 -15.87 -11.95 12.14
CA ASP A 161 -16.85 -11.79 11.08
C ASP A 161 -16.58 -12.68 9.85
N PHE A 162 -15.51 -13.48 9.88
CA PHE A 162 -15.15 -14.37 8.78
C PHE A 162 -15.78 -15.77 8.91
N ILE A 163 -17.10 -15.83 9.08
CA ILE A 163 -17.90 -17.03 8.79
C ILE A 163 -18.97 -16.67 7.77
N ILE A 164 -18.69 -17.03 6.51
CA ILE A 164 -19.60 -17.47 5.44
C ILE A 164 -21.07 -17.06 5.67
N GLY A 165 -21.40 -15.83 5.29
CA GLY A 165 -22.77 -15.37 5.09
C GLY A 165 -23.05 -15.19 3.60
N LYS A 166 -23.31 -16.30 2.89
CA LYS A 166 -23.57 -16.43 1.45
C LYS A 166 -22.37 -16.20 0.52
N PHE A 167 -22.22 -17.09 -0.46
CA PHE A 167 -21.46 -16.86 -1.68
C PHE A 167 -22.08 -15.68 -2.43
N THR A 168 -21.63 -14.46 -2.14
CA THR A 168 -21.82 -13.32 -3.02
C THR A 168 -20.91 -13.52 -4.23
N PRO A 169 -21.43 -13.42 -5.47
CA PRO A 169 -20.56 -13.51 -6.65
C PRO A 169 -19.49 -12.42 -6.55
N ILE A 170 -18.22 -12.81 -6.67
CA ILE A 170 -17.06 -11.91 -6.55
C ILE A 170 -17.14 -10.76 -7.58
N GLU A 171 -17.82 -11.02 -8.71
CA GLU A 171 -18.04 -10.06 -9.79
C GLU A 171 -19.19 -9.07 -9.52
N ASP A 172 -20.10 -9.40 -8.59
CA ASP A 172 -21.29 -8.59 -8.31
C ASP A 172 -21.08 -7.58 -7.17
N TYR A 173 -19.97 -7.69 -6.43
CA TYR A 173 -19.70 -6.89 -5.24
C TYR A 173 -18.30 -6.29 -5.23
N TYR A 174 -18.22 -5.05 -4.76
CA TYR A 174 -16.96 -4.36 -4.55
C TYR A 174 -16.36 -4.77 -3.20
N HIS A 175 -15.21 -5.45 -3.23
CA HIS A 175 -14.52 -5.95 -2.05
C HIS A 175 -13.36 -5.05 -1.63
N ARG A 176 -13.36 -4.60 -0.37
CA ARG A 176 -12.25 -3.85 0.22
C ARG A 176 -11.98 -4.26 1.66
N ALA A 177 -10.75 -4.06 2.13
CA ALA A 177 -10.46 -4.07 3.56
C ALA A 177 -9.81 -2.77 4.00
N THR A 178 -10.35 -2.17 5.05
CA THR A 178 -9.88 -0.87 5.57
C THR A 178 -9.41 -1.00 7.00
N ILE A 179 -8.23 -0.46 7.31
CA ILE A 179 -7.78 -0.28 8.69
C ILE A 179 -8.49 0.94 9.29
N SER A 180 -9.23 0.70 10.36
CA SER A 180 -9.91 1.75 11.13
C SER A 180 -9.81 1.43 12.62
N GLY A 181 -10.20 2.35 13.48
CA GLY A 181 -10.30 2.02 14.90
C GLY A 181 -10.99 3.13 15.68
N PRO A 182 -11.94 2.82 16.58
CA PRO A 182 -12.27 3.74 17.66
C PRO A 182 -11.07 3.86 18.61
N TRP A 183 -11.06 4.89 19.46
CA TRP A 183 -10.01 5.26 20.42
C TRP A 183 -9.51 4.15 21.40
N LYS A 184 -9.93 2.88 21.27
CA LYS A 184 -9.53 1.76 22.13
C LYS A 184 -8.86 0.57 21.43
N SER A 185 -9.10 0.29 20.14
CA SER A 185 -8.42 -0.80 19.41
C SER A 185 -8.66 -0.75 17.88
N PRO A 186 -7.65 -1.03 17.04
CA PRO A 186 -7.82 -1.08 15.59
C PRO A 186 -8.54 -2.35 15.13
N THR A 187 -9.30 -2.23 14.04
CA THR A 187 -9.93 -3.32 13.31
C THR A 187 -9.63 -3.20 11.82
N MET A 188 -9.52 -4.33 11.14
CA MET A 188 -9.55 -4.37 9.68
C MET A 188 -10.89 -4.93 9.26
N GLY A 189 -11.76 -4.07 8.73
CA GLY A 189 -13.10 -4.47 8.29
C GLY A 189 -13.07 -4.84 6.81
N LEU A 190 -13.61 -6.01 6.47
CA LEU A 190 -13.94 -6.39 5.10
C LEU A 190 -15.35 -5.88 4.78
N GLN A 191 -15.50 -5.21 3.65
CA GLN A 191 -16.80 -4.81 3.10
C GLN A 191 -16.90 -5.25 1.64
#